data_AF-A0A258YSZ9-F1
#
_entry.id   AF-A0A258YSZ9-F1
#
_cell.length_a   1.000
_cell.length_b   1.000
_cell.length_c   1.000
_cell.angle_alpha   90.00
_cell.angle_beta   90.00
_cell.angle_gamma   90.00
#
_symmetry.space_group_name_H-M   'P 1'
#
loop_
_entity.id
_entity.type
_entity.pdbx_description
1 polymer ?
#
loop_
_entity_poly.entity_id
_entity_poly.type
_entity_poly.pdbx_seq_one_letter_code
_entity_poly.pdbx_strand_id
1 'polypeptide(L)'
;MMCALLLAAPAWSATDDYRMGTGDVLRITVYGNPDLTTEARVGEDGGLTFPLIGAVKASGLTPSAVEKDIATRLTKGGFIVDPNVNLNIVQFRGQ
;
A
#
# COMPACT_ATOMS: atom_id res chain seq x y z
N MET A 1 -38.76 -36.49 -17.97
CA MET A 1 -37.75 -36.35 -16.89
C MET A 1 -36.44 -35.90 -17.49
N MET A 2 -35.96 -34.70 -17.18
CA MET A 2 -34.52 -34.39 -16.99
C MET A 2 -34.41 -32.93 -16.50
N CYS A 3 -34.24 -32.73 -15.20
CA CYS A 3 -33.90 -31.41 -14.65
C CYS A 3 -32.45 -31.10 -15.03
N ALA A 4 -32.23 -30.00 -15.75
CA ALA A 4 -30.91 -29.45 -15.97
C ALA A 4 -30.40 -28.85 -14.66
N LEU A 5 -29.42 -29.50 -14.03
CA LEU A 5 -28.75 -29.02 -12.83
C LEU A 5 -27.70 -27.99 -13.25
N LEU A 6 -28.00 -26.69 -13.11
CA LEU A 6 -26.98 -25.64 -13.19
C LEU A 6 -26.08 -25.74 -11.95
N LEU A 7 -24.88 -26.28 -12.12
CA LEU A 7 -23.80 -26.16 -11.15
C LEU A 7 -23.26 -24.72 -11.21
N ALA A 8 -23.72 -23.86 -10.31
CA ALA A 8 -23.04 -22.59 -10.05
C ALA A 8 -21.73 -22.89 -9.31
N ALA A 9 -20.60 -22.80 -10.01
CA ALA A 9 -19.29 -22.89 -9.39
C ALA A 9 -19.09 -21.68 -8.46
N PRO A 10 -18.53 -21.85 -7.25
CA PRO A 10 -18.13 -20.72 -6.43
C PRO A 10 -17.02 -19.96 -7.16
N ALA A 11 -17.24 -18.68 -7.43
CA ALA A 11 -16.20 -17.79 -7.91
C ALA A 11 -15.19 -17.59 -6.77
N TRP A 12 -14.08 -18.33 -6.81
CA TRP A 12 -12.97 -18.12 -5.90
C TRP A 12 -12.25 -16.83 -6.32
N SER A 13 -12.68 -15.69 -5.79
CA SER A 13 -11.90 -14.46 -5.89
C SER A 13 -10.84 -14.48 -4.80
N ALA A 14 -9.77 -15.23 -5.04
CA ALA A 14 -8.53 -15.10 -4.29
C ALA A 14 -7.64 -14.12 -5.05
N THR A 15 -7.96 -12.83 -4.98
CA THR A 15 -6.92 -11.82 -5.26
C THR A 15 -6.03 -11.82 -4.01
N ASP A 16 -5.01 -12.68 -4.01
CA ASP A 16 -3.95 -12.64 -3.01
C ASP A 16 -3.11 -11.40 -3.29
N ASP A 17 -3.64 -10.24 -2.91
CA ASP A 17 -2.95 -8.97 -3.05
C ASP A 17 -1.68 -9.05 -2.20
N TYR A 18 -0.54 -8.83 -2.85
CA TYR A 18 0.75 -8.84 -2.18
C TYR A 18 0.72 -7.92 -0.95
N ARG A 19 1.13 -8.49 0.19
CA ARG A 19 1.28 -7.78 1.45
C ARG A 19 2.74 -7.53 1.72
N MET A 20 3.09 -6.28 1.97
CA MET A 20 4.47 -5.88 2.24
C MET A 20 4.99 -6.56 3.51
N GLY A 21 6.23 -7.02 3.43
CA GLY A 21 6.98 -7.61 4.53
C GLY A 21 7.97 -6.62 5.13
N THR A 22 8.47 -6.96 6.32
CA THR A 22 9.67 -6.30 6.85
C THR A 22 10.83 -6.55 5.89
N GLY A 23 11.64 -5.54 5.60
CA GLY A 23 12.80 -5.60 4.69
C GLY A 23 12.54 -5.17 3.26
N ASP A 24 11.28 -5.06 2.81
CA ASP A 24 10.96 -4.50 1.48
C ASP A 24 11.43 -3.05 1.37
N VAL A 25 11.88 -2.66 0.19
CA VAL A 25 12.20 -1.25 -0.11
C VAL A 25 11.07 -0.67 -0.94
N LEU A 26 10.50 0.42 -0.44
CA LEU A 26 9.35 1.09 -1.02
C LEU A 26 9.78 2.46 -1.54
N ARG A 27 9.26 2.84 -2.71
CA ARG A 27 9.33 4.20 -3.23
C ARG A 27 7.94 4.79 -3.23
N ILE A 28 7.77 5.86 -2.48
CA ILE A 28 6.51 6.57 -2.30
C ILE A 28 6.65 7.94 -2.95
N THR A 29 5.69 8.31 -3.77
CA THR A 29 5.64 9.59 -4.48
C THR A 29 4.30 10.26 -4.25
N VAL A 30 4.29 11.59 -4.23
CA VAL A 30 3.07 12.40 -4.14
C VAL A 30 3.06 13.33 -5.35
N TYR A 31 2.03 13.22 -6.20
CA TYR A 31 1.95 14.01 -7.43
C TYR A 31 2.00 15.51 -7.11
N GLY A 32 2.78 16.26 -7.89
CA GLY A 32 2.99 17.70 -7.69
C GLY A 32 3.83 18.08 -6.46
N ASN A 33 4.32 17.12 -5.68
CA ASN A 33 5.04 17.36 -4.42
C ASN A 33 6.34 16.51 -4.38
N PRO A 34 7.34 16.79 -5.23
CA PRO A 34 8.56 15.98 -5.33
C PRO A 34 9.36 15.94 -4.02
N ASP A 35 9.28 16.98 -3.19
CA ASP A 35 9.95 17.06 -1.89
C ASP A 35 9.45 16.02 -0.86
N LEU A 36 8.29 15.41 -1.11
CA LEU A 36 7.75 14.30 -0.29
C LEU A 36 8.16 12.92 -0.81
N THR A 37 8.88 12.85 -1.94
CA THR A 37 9.34 11.58 -2.49
C THR A 37 10.25 10.88 -1.50
N THR A 38 9.87 9.67 -1.12
CA THR A 38 10.55 8.89 -0.09
C THR A 38 10.88 7.51 -0.62
N GLU A 39 12.16 7.13 -0.55
CA GLU A 39 12.56 5.73 -0.70
C GLU A 39 12.99 5.21 0.66
N ALA A 40 12.29 4.21 1.18
CA ALA A 40 12.50 3.71 2.53
C ALA A 40 12.33 2.19 2.59
N ARG A 41 13.15 1.56 3.44
CA ARG A 41 12.99 0.15 3.79
C ARG A 41 11.96 0.01 4.91
N VAL A 42 11.07 -0.98 4.79
CA VAL A 42 10.18 -1.40 5.87
C VAL A 42 11.04 -2.00 7.00
N GLY A 43 11.02 -1.36 8.17
CA GLY A 43 11.77 -1.77 9.35
C GLY A 43 11.33 -3.11 9.92
N GLU A 44 12.06 -3.60 10.92
CA GLU A 44 11.72 -4.85 11.62
C GLU A 44 10.43 -4.73 12.47
N ASP A 45 10.10 -3.51 12.91
CA ASP A 45 8.81 -3.16 13.50
C ASP A 45 7.65 -3.13 12.48
N GLY A 46 8.00 -3.26 11.20
CA GLY A 46 7.10 -3.26 10.06
C GLY A 46 6.58 -1.88 9.68
N GLY A 47 7.27 -0.81 10.05
CA GLY A 47 6.95 0.56 9.66
C GLY A 47 8.04 1.21 8.79
N LEU A 48 7.79 2.46 8.41
CA LEU A 48 8.75 3.37 7.79
C LEU A 48 8.47 4.80 8.26
N THR A 49 9.36 5.75 7.99
CA THR A 49 9.13 7.17 8.24
C THR A 49 8.78 7.89 6.94
N PHE A 50 7.74 8.70 6.95
CA PHE A 50 7.33 9.55 5.84
C PHE A 50 7.34 11.03 6.27
N PRO A 51 7.75 11.98 5.40
CA PRO A 51 7.75 13.40 5.71
C PRO A 51 6.39 13.90 6.20
N LEU A 52 6.41 14.89 7.12
CA LEU A 52 5.25 15.57 7.71
C LEU A 52 4.35 14.72 8.63
N ILE A 53 4.19 13.43 8.34
CA ILE A 53 3.29 12.54 9.10
C ILE A 53 4.04 11.56 10.00
N GLY A 54 5.36 11.41 9.85
CA GLY A 54 6.19 10.56 10.71
C GLY A 54 6.02 9.08 10.41
N ALA A 55 5.94 8.25 11.46
CA ALA A 55 5.89 6.80 11.33
C ALA A 55 4.61 6.31 10.61
N VAL A 56 4.76 5.41 9.64
CA VAL A 56 3.69 4.78 8.85
C VAL A 56 3.85 3.27 8.95
N LYS A 57 2.77 2.56 9.30
CA LYS A 57 2.76 1.08 9.30
C LYS A 57 2.65 0.61 7.85
N ALA A 58 3.50 -0.34 7.44
CA ALA A 58 3.50 -0.88 6.08
C ALA A 58 3.38 -2.41 6.05
N SER A 59 4.04 -3.11 6.97
CA SER A 59 4.03 -4.58 6.98
C SER A 59 2.64 -5.15 7.23
N GLY A 60 2.27 -6.16 6.45
CA GLY A 60 0.96 -6.81 6.46
C GLY A 60 -0.11 -6.06 5.66
N LEU A 61 0.20 -4.88 5.13
CA LEU A 61 -0.70 -4.08 4.29
C LEU A 61 -0.35 -4.23 2.81
N THR A 62 -1.34 -3.98 1.97
CA THR A 62 -1.15 -3.86 0.52
C THR A 62 -0.62 -2.46 0.19
N PRO A 63 0.07 -2.25 -0.95
CA PRO A 63 0.50 -0.93 -1.40
C PRO A 63 -0.63 0.11 -1.35
N SER A 64 -1.79 -0.22 -1.91
CA SER A 64 -2.96 0.68 -1.95
C SER A 64 -3.52 1.04 -0.58
N ALA A 65 -3.41 0.14 0.42
CA ALA A 65 -3.82 0.46 1.78
C ALA A 65 -2.88 1.50 2.42
N VAL A 66 -1.57 1.40 2.17
CA VAL A 66 -0.58 2.36 2.67
C VAL A 66 -0.69 3.71 1.94
N GLU A 67 -0.88 3.70 0.61
CA GLU A 67 -1.15 4.92 -0.18
C GLU A 67 -2.33 5.70 0.42
N LYS A 68 -3.44 5.00 0.72
CA LYS A 68 -4.63 5.61 1.31
C LYS A 68 -4.39 6.13 2.72
N ASP A 69 -3.63 5.43 3.56
CA ASP A 69 -3.27 5.91 4.91
C ASP A 69 -2.46 7.21 4.82
N ILE A 70 -1.42 7.23 3.99
CA ILE A 70 -0.57 8.40 3.78
C ILE A 70 -1.40 9.58 3.26
N ALA A 71 -2.22 9.37 2.23
CA ALA A 71 -3.11 10.39 1.68
C ALA A 71 -4.04 10.95 2.77
N THR A 72 -4.69 10.08 3.53
CA THR A 72 -5.59 10.46 4.62
C THR A 72 -4.89 11.31 5.68
N ARG A 73 -3.66 10.94 6.06
CA ARG A 73 -2.89 11.64 7.09
C ARG A 73 -2.35 12.99 6.60
N LEU A 74 -1.94 13.09 5.34
CA LEU A 74 -1.55 14.36 4.71
C LEU A 74 -2.72 15.35 4.67
N THR A 75 -3.91 14.89 4.29
CA THR A 75 -5.14 15.72 4.31
C THR A 75 -5.52 16.11 5.73
N LYS A 76 -5.56 15.17 6.68
CA LYS A 76 -5.93 15.46 8.08
C LYS A 76 -4.95 16.40 8.78
N GLY A 77 -3.67 16.34 8.43
CA GLY A 77 -2.64 17.24 8.94
C GLY A 77 -2.70 18.65 8.33
N GLY A 78 -3.54 18.89 7.32
CA GLY A 78 -3.62 20.17 6.62
C GLY A 78 -2.43 20.46 5.71
N PHE A 79 -1.64 19.43 5.36
CA PHE A 79 -0.45 19.59 4.54
C PHE A 79 -0.78 19.65 3.04
N ILE A 80 -1.68 18.78 2.58
CA ILE A 80 -2.12 18.69 1.18
C ILE A 80 -3.61 18.41 1.15
N VAL A 81 -4.37 19.17 0.35
CA VAL A 81 -5.84 19.09 0.31
C VAL A 81 -6.33 17.79 -0.35
N ASP A 82 -5.77 17.42 -1.50
CA ASP A 82 -6.14 16.21 -2.26
C ASP A 82 -4.89 15.48 -2.77
N PRO A 83 -4.16 14.77 -1.89
CA PRO A 83 -2.91 14.13 -2.24
C PRO A 83 -3.13 12.88 -3.08
N ASN A 84 -2.57 12.86 -4.29
CA ASN A 84 -2.43 11.64 -5.09
C ASN A 84 -1.10 10.95 -4.76
N VAL A 85 -1.18 9.85 -4.03
CA VAL A 85 -0.04 9.08 -3.53
C VAL A 85 0.13 7.80 -4.33
N ASN A 86 1.35 7.52 -4.78
CA ASN A 86 1.71 6.26 -5.42
C ASN A 86 2.86 5.58 -4.67
N LEU A 87 2.74 4.27 -4.47
CA LEU A 87 3.71 3.43 -3.79
C LEU A 87 4.12 2.26 -4.70
N ASN A 88 5.41 2.17 -4.98
CA ASN A 88 6.00 1.04 -5.68
C ASN A 88 6.98 0.30 -4.77
N ILE A 89 6.98 -1.03 -4.85
CA ILE A 89 8.00 -1.85 -4.19
C ILE A 89 9.19 -1.91 -5.16
N VAL A 90 10.30 -1.27 -4.77
CA VAL A 90 11.53 -1.25 -5.59
C VAL A 90 12.41 -2.47 -5.33
N GLN A 91 12.28 -3.08 -4.15
CA GLN A 91 12.94 -4.34 -3.81
C GLN A 91 12.06 -5.17 -2.89
N PHE A 92 11.84 -6.42 -3.27
CA PHE A 92 11.16 -7.42 -2.43
C PHE A 92 12.20 -8.12 -1.55
N ARG A 93 11.90 -8.33 -0.26
CA ARG A 93 12.76 -9.15 0.59
C ARG A 93 12.81 -10.59 0.08
N GLY A 94 13.96 -11.00 -0.43
CA GLY A 94 14.21 -12.38 -0.90
C GLY A 94 14.38 -12.54 -2.42
N GLN A 95 14.51 -11.44 -3.16
CA GLN A 95 14.93 -11.40 -4.56
C GLN A 95 16.27 -10.64 -4.68
#